data_AF-A0A821WQS1-F1
#
_entry.id   AF-A0A821WQS1-F1
#
_cell.length_a   1.000
_cell.length_b   1.000
_cell.length_c   1.000
_cell.angle_alpha   90.00
_cell.angle_beta   90.00
_cell.angle_gamma   90.00
#
_symmetry.space_group_name_H-M   'P 1'
#
loop_
_entity.id
_entity.type
_entity.pdbx_description
1 polymer ?
#
loop_
_entity_poly.entity_id
_entity_poly.type
_entity_poly.pdbx_seq_one_letter_code
_entity_poly.pdbx_strand_id
1 'polypeptide(L)'
;MSSSTTSCVVCENKTINSTFKCEGCLLTFCLKHTNEHQQYLSHQLNEIIHEHENIFYTFNEHKQSSLLFDQINEWENDSIKKIQQTAHNVRIQIEQFSELQKEQSKEKFNQISKQLENARQNHEYLEQDLFRWKILLKQFKYDLTILSPSIILHQDHNKTLINNISIMKMDQQSTLNETFISFSDEIKFDDNHHIAMHCGPYRNPAYITGTQEYLSGQHQIRLFI
;
A
#
# COMPACT_ATOMS: atom_id res chain seq x y z
N MET A 1 -4.78 -23.04 -76.14
CA MET A 1 -3.39 -22.60 -75.88
C MET A 1 -3.46 -21.36 -75.01
N SER A 2 -3.12 -21.51 -73.74
CA SER A 2 -3.35 -20.53 -72.68
C SER A 2 -2.03 -19.90 -72.24
N SER A 3 -1.79 -18.65 -72.61
CA SER A 3 -0.70 -17.82 -72.06
C SER A 3 -1.32 -16.74 -71.19
N SER A 4 -1.47 -17.01 -69.90
CA SER A 4 -1.77 -15.99 -68.90
C SER A 4 -0.52 -15.17 -68.64
N THR A 5 -0.40 -14.01 -69.29
CA THR A 5 0.62 -13.01 -69.01
C THR A 5 0.33 -12.37 -67.65
N THR A 6 1.01 -12.82 -66.61
CA THR A 6 1.04 -12.14 -65.31
C THR A 6 2.05 -10.98 -65.36
N SER A 7 1.59 -9.76 -65.08
CA SER A 7 2.43 -8.56 -65.06
C SER A 7 2.89 -8.23 -63.63
N CYS A 8 4.10 -7.69 -63.50
CA CYS A 8 4.60 -7.21 -62.22
C CYS A 8 3.85 -5.95 -61.78
N VAL A 9 3.41 -5.89 -60.52
CA VAL A 9 2.65 -4.76 -59.96
C VAL A 9 3.44 -3.45 -59.91
N VAL A 10 4.77 -3.50 -59.87
CA VAL A 10 5.62 -2.31 -59.69
C VAL A 10 6.04 -1.67 -61.02
N CYS A 11 6.32 -2.48 -62.05
CA CYS A 11 6.82 -1.98 -63.33
C CYS A 11 5.91 -2.24 -64.53
N GLU A 12 4.77 -2.90 -64.33
CA GLU A 12 3.73 -3.19 -65.35
C GLU A 12 4.25 -3.82 -66.66
N ASN A 13 5.48 -4.36 -66.66
CA ASN A 13 6.10 -4.86 -67.86
C ASN A 13 5.37 -6.12 -68.33
N LYS A 14 4.76 -6.04 -69.53
CA LYS A 14 3.80 -7.04 -70.05
C LYS A 14 4.38 -8.38 -70.51
N THR A 15 5.68 -8.62 -70.36
CA THR A 15 6.29 -9.91 -70.70
C THR A 15 7.54 -10.15 -69.86
N ILE A 16 7.37 -10.86 -68.74
CA ILE A 16 8.48 -11.38 -67.93
C ILE A 16 8.23 -12.87 -67.73
N ASN A 17 9.14 -13.71 -68.22
CA ASN A 17 8.98 -15.18 -68.19
C ASN A 17 9.05 -15.78 -66.77
N SER A 18 9.54 -15.02 -65.78
CA SER A 18 9.62 -15.42 -64.38
C SER A 18 8.94 -14.39 -63.47
N THR A 19 7.71 -14.69 -63.09
CA THR A 19 6.96 -13.91 -62.10
C THR A 19 6.76 -14.73 -60.83
N PHE A 20 6.80 -14.07 -59.68
CA PHE A 20 6.59 -14.67 -58.37
C PHE A 20 5.40 -13.99 -57.71
N LYS A 21 4.46 -14.78 -57.21
CA LYS A 21 3.31 -14.28 -56.46
C LYS A 21 3.59 -14.45 -54.97
N CYS A 22 3.54 -13.36 -54.20
CA CYS A 22 3.61 -13.43 -52.76
C CYS A 22 2.27 -13.91 -52.20
N GLU A 23 2.27 -14.97 -51.40
CA GLU A 23 1.03 -15.51 -50.81
C GLU A 23 0.47 -14.60 -49.70
N GLY A 24 1.31 -13.82 -49.04
CA GLY A 24 0.91 -12.92 -47.96
C GLY A 24 0.15 -11.68 -48.46
N CYS A 25 0.70 -10.96 -49.44
CA CYS A 25 0.07 -9.75 -49.98
C CYS A 25 -0.71 -9.99 -51.28
N LEU A 26 -0.69 -11.22 -51.82
CA LEU A 26 -1.34 -11.64 -53.08
C LEU A 26 -0.87 -10.90 -54.35
N LEU A 27 0.16 -10.06 -54.24
CA LEU A 27 0.73 -9.31 -55.35
C LEU A 27 1.76 -10.13 -56.13
N THR A 28 1.87 -9.85 -57.43
CA THR A 28 2.81 -10.51 -58.35
C THR A 28 3.96 -9.59 -58.70
N PHE A 29 5.18 -10.09 -58.56
CA PHE A 29 6.43 -9.34 -58.77
C PHE A 29 7.32 -10.04 -59.79
N CYS A 30 8.17 -9.28 -60.50
CA CYS A 30 9.30 -9.85 -61.22
C CYS A 30 10.46 -10.10 -60.24
N LEU A 31 11.44 -10.92 -60.64
CA LEU A 31 12.55 -11.31 -59.77
C LEU A 31 13.22 -10.14 -59.02
N LYS A 32 13.42 -8.99 -59.69
CA LYS A 32 13.99 -7.79 -59.06
C LYS A 32 13.08 -7.25 -57.94
N HIS A 33 11.81 -6.99 -58.24
CA HIS A 33 10.86 -6.45 -57.26
C HIS A 33 10.48 -7.46 -56.18
N THR A 34 10.65 -8.77 -56.43
CA THR A 34 10.55 -9.81 -55.39
C THR A 34 11.66 -9.65 -54.35
N ASN A 35 12.90 -9.41 -54.79
CA ASN A 35 14.02 -9.18 -53.86
C ASN A 35 13.84 -7.87 -53.08
N GLU A 36 13.36 -6.80 -53.72
CA GLU A 36 13.04 -5.54 -53.03
C GLU A 36 11.89 -5.73 -52.02
N HIS A 37 10.86 -6.49 -52.36
CA HIS A 37 9.78 -6.84 -51.44
C HIS A 37 10.29 -7.64 -50.24
N GLN A 38 11.17 -8.62 -50.46
CA GLN A 38 11.80 -9.38 -49.38
C GLN A 38 12.70 -8.51 -48.49
N GLN A 39 13.43 -7.56 -49.07
CA GLN A 39 14.23 -6.59 -48.30
C GLN A 39 13.35 -5.69 -47.43
N TYR A 40 12.20 -5.23 -47.96
CA TYR A 40 11.22 -4.47 -47.20
C TYR A 40 10.62 -5.28 -46.03
N LEU A 41 10.28 -6.55 -46.25
CA LEU A 41 9.81 -7.43 -45.18
C LEU A 41 10.89 -7.70 -44.12
N SER A 42 12.14 -7.88 -44.55
CA SER A 42 13.29 -8.04 -43.65
C SER A 42 13.49 -6.79 -42.78
N HIS A 43 13.33 -5.60 -43.35
CA HIS A 43 13.37 -4.34 -42.60
C HIS A 43 12.29 -4.29 -41.51
N GLN A 44 11.04 -4.57 -41.87
CA GLN A 44 9.94 -4.58 -40.90
C GLN A 44 10.15 -5.61 -39.79
N LEU A 45 10.69 -6.79 -40.12
CA LEU A 45 11.00 -7.80 -39.11
C LEU A 45 12.08 -7.31 -38.14
N ASN A 46 13.10 -6.61 -38.62
CA ASN A 46 14.14 -6.04 -37.76
C ASN A 46 13.58 -4.95 -36.84
N GLU A 47 12.63 -4.14 -37.31
CA GLU A 47 11.92 -3.16 -36.46
C GLU A 47 11.14 -3.87 -35.35
N ILE A 48 10.40 -4.93 -35.67
CA ILE A 48 9.66 -5.73 -34.68
C ILE A 48 10.61 -6.38 -33.66
N ILE A 49 11.74 -6.93 -34.12
CA ILE A 49 12.76 -7.52 -33.23
C ILE A 49 13.31 -6.45 -32.29
N HIS A 50 13.62 -5.26 -32.80
CA HIS A 50 14.13 -4.16 -31.99
C HIS A 50 13.11 -3.68 -30.95
N GLU A 51 11.84 -3.55 -31.33
CA GLU A 51 10.76 -3.21 -30.39
C GLU A 51 10.61 -4.29 -29.31
N HIS A 52 10.65 -5.56 -29.68
CA HIS A 52 10.61 -6.67 -28.72
C HIS A 52 11.77 -6.62 -27.72
N GLU A 53 12.99 -6.39 -28.20
CA GLU A 53 14.18 -6.26 -27.34
C GLU A 53 14.07 -5.07 -26.39
N ASN A 54 13.59 -3.92 -26.88
CA ASN A 54 13.36 -2.73 -26.05
C ASN A 54 12.31 -3.00 -24.96
N ILE A 55 11.18 -3.63 -25.31
CA ILE A 55 10.14 -4.01 -24.35
C ILE A 55 10.72 -4.97 -23.31
N PHE A 56 11.48 -5.98 -23.74
CA PHE A 56 12.10 -6.95 -22.83
C PHE A 56 13.10 -6.28 -21.87
N TYR A 57 13.89 -5.34 -22.37
CA TYR A 57 14.82 -4.56 -21.56
C TYR A 57 14.08 -3.70 -20.53
N THR A 58 13.08 -2.92 -20.96
CA THR A 58 12.25 -2.10 -20.07
C THR A 58 11.47 -2.93 -19.05
N PHE A 59 10.98 -4.10 -19.43
CA PHE A 59 10.31 -5.04 -18.53
C PHE A 59 11.25 -5.54 -17.42
N ASN A 60 12.49 -5.87 -17.76
CA ASN A 60 13.48 -6.31 -16.78
C ASN A 60 14.01 -5.17 -15.89
N GLU A 61 14.00 -3.93 -16.38
CA GLU A 61 14.37 -2.76 -15.58
C GLU A 61 13.25 -2.26 -14.65
N HIS A 62 11.97 -2.56 -14.94
CA HIS A 62 10.85 -2.15 -14.11
C HIS A 62 10.80 -2.90 -12.77
N LYS A 63 11.47 -2.32 -11.77
CA LYS A 63 11.38 -2.71 -10.34
C LYS A 63 10.05 -2.29 -9.72
N GLN A 64 8.93 -2.79 -10.21
CA GLN A 64 7.64 -2.55 -9.54
C GLN A 64 7.64 -3.09 -8.09
N SER A 65 8.48 -4.08 -7.82
CA SER A 65 8.77 -4.59 -6.48
C SER A 65 9.45 -3.55 -5.57
N SER A 66 10.29 -2.65 -6.08
CA SER A 66 11.02 -1.69 -5.22
C SER A 66 10.09 -0.71 -4.53
N LEU A 67 9.04 -0.23 -5.19
CA LEU A 67 8.08 0.70 -4.59
C LEU A 67 7.29 0.06 -3.43
N LEU A 68 6.91 -1.22 -3.56
CA LEU A 68 6.25 -1.94 -2.47
C LEU A 68 7.22 -2.21 -1.31
N PHE A 69 8.49 -2.52 -1.61
CA PHE A 69 9.51 -2.64 -0.57
C PHE A 69 9.75 -1.31 0.15
N ASP A 70 9.77 -0.18 -0.56
CA ASP A 70 9.91 1.15 0.06
C ASP A 70 8.74 1.45 1.01
N GLN A 71 7.50 1.10 0.63
CA GLN A 71 6.32 1.24 1.51
C GLN A 71 6.39 0.35 2.75
N ILE A 72 6.88 -0.89 2.61
CA ILE A 72 7.11 -1.80 3.75
C ILE A 72 8.18 -1.21 4.67
N ASN A 73 9.28 -0.72 4.11
CA ASN A 73 10.38 -0.12 4.86
C ASN A 73 9.92 1.15 5.61
N GLU A 74 9.07 1.98 4.99
CA GLU A 74 8.50 3.16 5.65
C GLU A 74 7.61 2.76 6.82
N TRP A 75 6.69 1.82 6.60
CA TRP A 75 5.81 1.31 7.66
C TRP A 75 6.61 0.69 8.82
N GLU A 76 7.67 -0.07 8.52
CA GLU A 76 8.55 -0.67 9.53
C GLU A 76 9.24 0.40 10.37
N ASN A 77 9.88 1.38 9.71
CA ASN A 77 10.59 2.47 10.38
C ASN A 77 9.66 3.28 11.29
N ASP A 78 8.47 3.61 10.82
CA ASP A 78 7.50 4.37 11.62
C ASP A 78 6.92 3.56 12.77
N SER A 79 6.74 2.26 12.59
CA SER A 79 6.33 1.33 13.66
C SER A 79 7.37 1.26 14.77
N ILE A 80 8.66 1.16 14.42
CA ILE A 80 9.76 1.18 15.39
C ILE A 80 9.79 2.49 16.16
N LYS A 81 9.66 3.64 15.47
CA LYS A 81 9.63 4.96 16.13
C LYS A 81 8.48 5.06 17.14
N LYS A 82 7.28 4.59 16.80
CA LYS A 82 6.12 4.59 17.72
C LYS A 82 6.38 3.78 18.97
N ILE A 83 6.99 2.59 18.85
CA ILE A 83 7.38 1.76 20.00
C ILE A 83 8.38 2.52 20.88
N GLN A 84 9.44 3.07 20.27
CA GLN A 84 10.49 3.77 20.99
C GLN A 84 9.97 5.00 21.73
N GLN A 85 9.13 5.81 21.08
CA GLN A 85 8.49 6.97 21.70
C GLN A 85 7.60 6.57 22.86
N THR A 86 6.77 5.53 22.69
CA THR A 86 5.90 5.03 23.76
C THR A 86 6.73 4.57 24.96
N ALA A 87 7.77 3.77 24.73
CA ALA A 87 8.67 3.31 25.79
C ALA A 87 9.39 4.47 26.49
N HIS A 88 9.84 5.47 25.74
CA HIS A 88 10.48 6.66 26.30
C HIS A 88 9.52 7.46 27.20
N ASN A 89 8.29 7.69 26.73
CA ASN A 89 7.28 8.40 27.51
C ASN A 89 6.94 7.68 28.82
N VAL A 90 6.86 6.34 28.80
CA VAL A 90 6.62 5.55 30.02
C VAL A 90 7.81 5.65 30.99
N ARG A 91 9.06 5.64 30.49
CA ARG A 91 10.25 5.84 31.34
C ARG A 91 10.25 7.21 32.03
N ILE A 92 9.92 8.28 31.29
CA ILE A 92 9.79 9.63 31.86
C ILE A 92 8.73 9.64 32.97
N GLN A 93 7.59 8.97 32.78
CA GLN A 93 6.56 8.89 33.81
C GLN A 93 7.08 8.18 35.08
N ILE A 94 7.82 7.09 34.94
CA ILE A 94 8.43 6.38 36.08
C ILE A 94 9.40 7.29 36.84
N GLU A 95 10.23 8.04 36.11
CA GLU A 95 11.16 9.01 36.70
C GLU A 95 10.41 10.09 37.48
N GLN A 96 9.37 10.69 36.89
CA GLN A 96 8.52 11.69 37.55
C GLN A 96 7.85 11.14 38.82
N PHE A 97 7.30 9.93 38.77
CA PHE A 97 6.74 9.29 39.97
C PHE A 97 7.80 9.07 41.04
N SER A 98 9.01 8.69 40.65
CA SER A 98 10.12 8.47 41.58
C SER A 98 10.58 9.77 42.23
N GLU A 99 10.64 10.87 41.47
CA GLU A 99 10.97 12.20 41.98
C GLU A 99 9.91 12.69 42.98
N LEU A 100 8.63 12.56 42.65
CA LEU A 100 7.53 12.91 43.55
C LEU A 100 7.58 12.13 44.87
N GLN A 101 7.84 10.82 44.81
CA GLN A 101 7.99 9.99 46.02
C GLN A 101 9.20 10.42 46.88
N LYS A 102 10.30 10.80 46.22
CA LYS A 102 11.50 11.30 46.90
C LYS A 102 11.23 12.65 47.58
N GLU A 103 10.51 13.56 46.94
CA GLU A 103 10.13 14.84 47.53
C GLU A 103 9.22 14.67 48.75
N GLN A 104 8.17 13.85 48.64
CA GLN A 104 7.29 13.54 49.76
C GLN A 104 8.05 12.92 50.94
N SER A 105 9.00 12.03 50.65
CA SER A 105 9.86 11.43 51.68
C SER A 105 10.77 12.47 52.34
N LYS A 106 11.33 13.38 51.56
CA LYS A 106 12.17 14.48 52.06
C LYS A 106 11.39 15.43 52.97
N GLU A 107 10.14 15.76 52.63
CA GLU A 107 9.28 16.59 53.48
C GLU A 107 9.01 15.93 54.84
N LYS A 108 8.62 14.65 54.85
CA LYS A 108 8.42 13.89 56.10
C LYS A 108 9.67 13.86 56.96
N PHE A 109 10.83 13.62 56.34
CA PHE A 109 12.11 13.63 57.05
C PHE A 109 12.42 14.99 57.67
N ASN A 110 12.26 16.07 56.89
CA ASN A 110 12.50 17.43 57.36
C ASN A 110 11.56 17.82 58.52
N GLN A 111 10.31 17.34 58.51
CA GLN A 111 9.39 17.55 59.63
C GLN A 111 9.90 16.88 60.91
N ILE A 112 10.37 15.63 60.84
CA ILE A 112 10.98 14.94 61.98
C ILE A 112 12.24 15.68 62.44
N SER A 113 13.11 16.11 61.53
CA SER A 113 14.31 16.89 61.87
C SER A 113 13.98 18.18 62.61
N LYS A 114 12.97 18.94 62.15
CA LYS A 114 12.52 20.17 62.82
C LYS A 114 11.97 19.90 64.23
N GLN A 115 11.18 18.83 64.39
CA GLN A 115 10.66 18.45 65.71
C GLN A 115 11.79 18.10 66.68
N LEU A 116 12.77 17.32 66.23
CA LEU A 116 13.93 16.92 67.03
C LEU A 116 14.79 18.11 67.43
N GLU A 117 15.05 19.03 66.50
CA GLU A 117 15.86 20.22 66.76
C GLU A 117 15.16 21.16 67.75
N ASN A 118 13.86 21.41 67.58
CA ASN A 118 13.07 22.22 68.52
C ASN A 118 13.05 21.61 69.92
N ALA A 119 12.79 20.30 70.03
CA ALA A 119 12.79 19.60 71.31
C ALA A 119 14.15 19.68 72.02
N ARG A 120 15.24 19.58 71.26
CA ARG A 120 16.61 19.71 71.78
C ARG A 120 16.90 21.13 72.27
N GLN A 121 16.53 22.15 71.51
CA GLN A 121 16.78 23.55 71.87
C GLN A 121 15.97 23.99 73.08
N ASN A 122 14.68 23.63 73.10
CA ASN A 122 13.75 24.02 74.16
C ASN A 122 13.83 23.11 75.40
N HIS A 123 14.53 21.98 75.31
CA HIS A 123 14.52 20.92 76.33
C HIS A 123 13.11 20.38 76.63
N GLU A 124 12.22 20.46 75.64
CA GLU A 124 10.82 20.04 75.72
C GLU A 124 10.65 18.68 75.05
N TYR A 125 10.84 17.61 75.82
CA TYR A 125 10.55 16.25 75.37
C TYR A 125 10.21 15.34 76.55
N LEU A 126 9.27 14.41 76.32
CA LEU A 126 8.92 13.34 77.25
C LEU A 126 9.40 11.98 76.72
N GLU A 127 9.40 10.94 77.56
CA GLU A 127 9.76 9.58 77.15
C GLU A 127 8.89 9.09 75.99
N GLN A 128 7.62 9.51 75.96
CA GLN A 128 6.69 9.21 74.88
C GLN A 128 7.13 9.82 73.55
N ASP A 129 7.68 11.04 73.55
CA ASP A 129 8.21 11.68 72.33
C ASP A 129 9.44 10.94 71.81
N LEU A 130 10.37 10.58 72.70
CA LEU A 130 11.56 9.80 72.35
C LEU A 130 11.18 8.44 71.76
N PHE A 131 10.18 7.78 72.34
CA PHE A 131 9.66 6.52 71.81
C PHE A 131 9.01 6.70 70.43
N ARG A 132 8.16 7.72 70.29
CA ARG A 132 7.49 8.06 69.02
C ARG A 132 8.49 8.33 67.91
N TRP A 133 9.50 9.17 68.13
CA TRP A 133 10.52 9.46 67.10
C TRP A 133 11.34 8.23 66.75
N LYS A 134 11.65 7.35 67.70
CA LYS A 134 12.30 6.05 67.41
C LYS A 134 11.46 5.19 66.46
N ILE A 135 10.14 5.14 66.65
CA ILE A 135 9.24 4.41 65.75
C ILE A 135 9.22 5.06 64.37
N LEU A 136 9.02 6.38 64.32
CA LEU A 136 8.97 7.12 63.05
C LEU A 136 10.26 6.97 62.23
N LEU A 137 11.43 7.03 62.87
CA LEU A 137 12.71 6.82 62.20
C LEU A 137 12.89 5.38 61.71
N LYS A 138 12.42 4.37 62.46
CA LYS A 138 12.44 2.98 62.02
C LYS A 138 11.53 2.75 60.81
N GLN A 139 10.32 3.30 60.86
CA GLN A 139 9.35 3.20 59.76
C GLN A 139 9.88 3.91 58.52
N PHE A 140 10.40 5.13 58.67
CA PHE A 140 11.01 5.86 57.56
C PHE A 140 12.17 5.10 56.92
N LYS A 141 13.03 4.48 57.72
CA LYS A 141 14.11 3.62 57.21
C LYS A 141 13.58 2.43 56.41
N TYR A 142 12.49 1.81 56.85
CA TYR A 142 11.83 0.71 56.15
C TYR A 142 11.20 1.18 54.83
N ASP A 143 10.49 2.30 54.85
CA ASP A 143 9.89 2.92 53.67
C ASP A 143 10.97 3.28 52.62
N LEU A 144 12.14 3.78 53.05
CA LEU A 144 13.27 4.03 52.17
C LEU A 144 13.83 2.75 51.53
N THR A 145 13.81 1.62 52.24
CA THR A 145 14.25 0.33 51.68
C THR A 145 13.24 -0.29 50.72
N ILE A 146 11.99 0.15 50.77
CA ILE A 146 10.88 -0.30 49.91
C ILE A 146 10.53 0.76 48.86
N LEU A 147 11.37 1.80 48.68
CA LEU A 147 11.18 2.87 47.69
C LEU A 147 11.05 2.42 46.22
N SER A 148 11.01 1.12 45.93
CA SER A 148 10.39 0.62 44.70
C SER A 148 8.88 0.88 44.79
N PRO A 149 8.37 1.86 44.05
CA PRO A 149 6.98 2.24 44.19
C PRO A 149 6.11 1.09 43.68
N SER A 150 4.90 1.01 44.22
CA SER A 150 3.76 0.24 43.73
C SER A 150 3.29 0.71 42.33
N ILE A 151 4.24 0.95 41.43
CA ILE A 151 4.01 1.19 40.00
C ILE A 151 3.98 -0.18 39.34
N ILE A 152 2.81 -0.53 38.82
CA ILE A 152 2.62 -1.74 38.04
C ILE A 152 2.58 -1.31 36.58
N LEU A 153 3.46 -1.89 35.76
CA LEU A 153 3.36 -1.75 34.32
C LEU A 153 2.11 -2.50 33.85
N HIS A 154 1.11 -1.78 33.36
CA HIS A 154 -0.09 -2.36 32.76
C HIS A 154 0.00 -2.28 31.24
N GLN A 155 -0.23 -3.41 30.57
CA GLN A 155 -0.33 -3.47 29.11
C GLN A 155 -1.80 -3.52 28.71
N ASP A 156 -2.26 -2.55 27.94
CA ASP A 156 -3.59 -2.56 27.35
C ASP A 156 -3.59 -3.47 26.11
N HIS A 157 -4.28 -4.61 26.20
CA HIS A 157 -4.38 -5.58 25.12
C HIS A 157 -5.44 -5.23 24.07
N ASN A 158 -6.33 -4.27 24.35
CA ASN A 158 -7.41 -3.89 23.43
C ASN A 158 -6.98 -2.77 22.47
N LYS A 159 -5.82 -2.17 22.69
CA LYS A 159 -5.31 -1.05 21.91
C LYS A 159 -4.07 -1.46 21.11
N THR A 160 -4.22 -1.59 19.79
CA THR A 160 -3.10 -1.89 18.89
C THR A 160 -2.26 -0.64 18.66
N LEU A 161 -0.98 -0.70 19.02
CA LEU A 161 -0.01 0.38 18.78
C LEU A 161 0.41 0.46 17.30
N ILE A 162 0.51 -0.70 16.65
CA ILE A 162 0.94 -0.84 15.26
C ILE A 162 -0.17 -1.55 14.49
N ASN A 163 -0.57 -0.98 13.35
CA ASN A 163 -1.56 -1.55 12.45
C ASN A 163 -0.91 -2.59 11.54
N ASN A 164 -1.57 -3.72 11.32
CA ASN A 164 -1.07 -4.75 10.43
C ASN A 164 -1.12 -4.29 8.95
N ILE A 165 -0.15 -4.72 8.15
CA ILE A 165 -0.13 -4.51 6.70
C ILE A 165 -0.30 -5.84 5.97
N SER A 166 -0.98 -5.79 4.82
CA SER A 166 -1.24 -6.96 3.99
C SER A 166 -1.17 -6.59 2.52
N ILE A 167 -0.63 -7.50 1.71
CA ILE A 167 -0.64 -7.37 0.25
C ILE A 167 -1.92 -8.00 -0.27
N MET A 168 -2.69 -7.26 -1.05
CA MET A 168 -3.86 -7.77 -1.77
C MET A 168 -3.53 -7.85 -3.26
N LYS A 169 -3.71 -9.03 -3.85
CA LYS A 169 -3.61 -9.20 -5.30
C LYS A 169 -4.97 -8.89 -5.89
N MET A 170 -5.05 -7.86 -6.72
CA MET A 170 -6.24 -7.64 -7.55
C MET A 170 -6.13 -8.54 -8.77
N ASP A 171 -6.95 -9.59 -8.84
CA ASP A 171 -7.05 -10.40 -10.04
C ASP A 171 -7.75 -9.60 -11.15
N GLN A 172 -6.96 -9.15 -12.12
CA GLN A 172 -7.42 -8.42 -13.31
C GLN A 172 -8.34 -9.24 -14.22
N GLN A 173 -8.51 -10.55 -13.99
CA GLN A 173 -9.44 -11.39 -14.74
C GLN A 173 -10.91 -11.17 -14.34
N SER A 174 -11.17 -10.56 -13.18
CA SER A 174 -12.53 -10.28 -12.71
C SER A 174 -13.20 -9.17 -13.53
N THR A 175 -12.45 -8.21 -14.06
CA THR A 175 -13.01 -7.06 -14.80
C THR A 175 -13.35 -7.36 -16.26
N LEU A 176 -12.90 -8.50 -16.81
CA LEU A 176 -13.18 -8.88 -18.21
C LEU A 176 -14.39 -9.82 -18.37
N ASN A 177 -14.92 -10.37 -17.28
CA ASN A 177 -16.13 -11.23 -17.28
C ASN A 177 -17.32 -10.54 -16.61
N GLU A 178 -17.35 -9.21 -16.62
CA GLU A 178 -18.50 -8.44 -16.15
C GLU A 178 -19.56 -8.42 -17.25
N THR A 179 -20.74 -8.96 -16.95
CA THR A 179 -21.90 -8.94 -17.83
C THR A 179 -23.05 -8.21 -17.14
N PHE A 180 -23.84 -7.49 -17.92
CA PHE A 180 -25.05 -6.85 -17.41
C PHE A 180 -26.14 -7.90 -17.24
N ILE A 181 -26.65 -8.05 -16.02
CA ILE A 181 -27.64 -9.07 -15.67
C ILE A 181 -29.04 -8.52 -15.49
N SER A 182 -29.17 -7.22 -15.21
CA SER A 182 -30.48 -6.60 -15.08
C SER A 182 -30.45 -5.17 -15.55
N PHE A 183 -31.61 -4.73 -16.03
CA PHE A 183 -31.87 -3.37 -16.43
C PHE A 183 -33.30 -3.00 -16.09
N SER A 184 -33.56 -1.70 -16.03
CA SER A 184 -34.91 -1.14 -16.00
C SER A 184 -35.14 -0.32 -17.25
N ASP A 185 -36.31 -0.50 -17.85
CA ASP A 185 -36.94 0.17 -19.00
C ASP A 185 -36.02 0.68 -20.14
N GLU A 186 -36.43 0.36 -21.38
CA GLU A 186 -35.85 0.91 -22.61
C GLU A 186 -34.35 0.64 -22.83
N ILE A 187 -33.77 -0.38 -22.19
CA ILE A 187 -32.40 -0.85 -22.44
C ILE A 187 -32.42 -2.19 -23.19
N LYS A 188 -31.48 -2.36 -24.13
CA LYS A 188 -31.18 -3.65 -24.77
C LYS A 188 -29.71 -3.99 -24.59
N PHE A 189 -29.43 -5.29 -24.44
CA PHE A 189 -28.07 -5.80 -24.41
C PHE A 189 -27.67 -6.39 -25.77
N ASP A 190 -26.36 -6.42 -26.03
CA ASP A 190 -25.80 -7.24 -27.11
C ASP A 190 -25.84 -8.73 -26.75
N ASP A 191 -25.61 -9.62 -27.72
CA ASP A 191 -25.70 -11.07 -27.52
C ASP A 191 -24.81 -11.59 -26.38
N ASN A 192 -23.71 -10.88 -26.11
CA ASN A 192 -22.75 -11.25 -25.06
C ASN A 192 -22.99 -10.52 -23.73
N HIS A 193 -24.01 -9.65 -23.62
CA HIS A 193 -24.35 -8.89 -22.41
C HIS A 193 -23.20 -8.00 -21.87
N HIS A 194 -22.29 -7.55 -22.75
CA HIS A 194 -21.20 -6.64 -22.41
C HIS A 194 -21.50 -5.19 -22.83
N ILE A 195 -22.53 -4.97 -23.65
CA ILE A 195 -22.93 -3.66 -24.15
C ILE A 195 -24.39 -3.41 -23.79
N ALA A 196 -24.68 -2.25 -23.21
CA ALA A 196 -26.04 -1.78 -22.96
C ALA A 196 -26.38 -0.58 -23.86
N MET A 197 -27.51 -0.64 -24.54
CA MET A 197 -27.99 0.40 -25.45
C MET A 197 -29.33 0.96 -24.96
N HIS A 198 -29.37 2.26 -24.69
CA HIS A 198 -30.60 2.99 -24.38
C HIS A 198 -31.40 3.19 -25.68
N CYS A 199 -32.62 2.68 -25.72
CA CYS A 199 -33.51 2.64 -26.87
C CYS A 199 -34.75 3.53 -26.67
N GLY A 200 -34.80 4.34 -25.62
CA GLY A 200 -35.94 5.17 -25.22
C GLY A 200 -35.78 6.66 -25.55
N PRO A 201 -36.80 7.50 -25.30
CA PRO A 201 -36.67 8.94 -25.44
C PRO A 201 -35.60 9.49 -24.48
N TYR A 202 -34.80 10.45 -24.97
CA TYR A 202 -33.61 11.08 -24.36
C TYR A 202 -33.71 11.56 -22.89
N ARG A 203 -34.88 11.53 -22.27
CA ARG A 203 -35.13 12.09 -20.93
C ARG A 203 -35.48 11.06 -19.86
N ASN A 204 -35.60 9.78 -20.23
CA ASN A 204 -35.91 8.74 -19.26
C ASN A 204 -34.62 8.22 -18.59
N PRO A 205 -34.54 8.25 -17.24
CA PRO A 205 -33.44 7.60 -16.54
C PRO A 205 -33.54 6.10 -16.76
N ALA A 206 -32.42 5.48 -17.10
CA ALA A 206 -32.33 4.05 -17.28
C ALA A 206 -31.23 3.50 -16.37
N TYR A 207 -31.46 2.32 -15.80
CA TYR A 207 -30.58 1.72 -14.81
C TYR A 207 -30.14 0.35 -15.28
N ILE A 208 -28.86 0.03 -15.05
CA ILE A 208 -28.23 -1.26 -15.37
C ILE A 208 -27.50 -1.79 -14.13
N THR A 209 -27.45 -3.11 -13.98
CA THR A 209 -26.66 -3.78 -12.94
C THR A 209 -25.79 -4.88 -13.53
N GLY A 210 -24.53 -4.95 -13.10
CA GLY A 210 -23.61 -6.04 -13.43
C GLY A 210 -23.62 -7.18 -12.42
N THR A 211 -22.77 -8.18 -12.65
CA THR A 211 -22.64 -9.40 -11.83
C THR A 211 -21.84 -9.24 -10.53
N GLN A 212 -21.24 -8.07 -10.27
CA GLN A 212 -20.31 -7.88 -9.15
C GLN A 212 -20.84 -6.87 -8.12
N GLU A 213 -20.48 -7.04 -6.85
CA GLU A 213 -20.73 -6.04 -5.80
C GLU A 213 -19.68 -4.92 -5.88
N TYR A 214 -20.13 -3.69 -6.11
CA TYR A 214 -19.25 -2.52 -6.19
C TYR A 214 -19.28 -1.75 -4.87
N LEU A 215 -18.14 -1.66 -4.17
CA LEU A 215 -18.00 -0.81 -2.99
C LEU A 215 -17.62 0.64 -3.35
N SER A 216 -16.92 0.86 -4.47
CA SER A 216 -16.73 2.14 -5.19
C SER A 216 -15.82 1.93 -6.42
N GLY A 217 -15.95 2.76 -7.47
CA GLY A 217 -15.10 2.69 -8.68
C GLY A 217 -15.51 3.69 -9.77
N GLN A 218 -14.58 4.03 -10.69
CA GLN A 218 -14.85 4.81 -11.90
C GLN A 218 -14.85 3.87 -13.11
N HIS A 219 -16.00 3.72 -13.77
CA HIS A 219 -16.14 2.86 -14.95
C HIS A 219 -16.29 3.71 -16.22
N GLN A 220 -15.59 3.31 -17.28
CA GLN A 220 -15.68 3.97 -18.58
C GLN A 220 -16.82 3.34 -19.38
N ILE A 221 -18.04 3.85 -19.20
CA ILE A 221 -19.21 3.39 -19.95
C ILE A 221 -19.23 4.11 -21.30
N ARG A 222 -19.15 3.35 -22.40
CA ARG A 222 -19.31 3.91 -23.75
C ARG A 222 -20.79 3.90 -24.11
N LEU A 223 -21.47 5.01 -23.85
CA LEU A 223 -22.85 5.20 -24.31
C LEU A 223 -22.82 5.55 -25.81
N PHE A 224 -23.40 4.68 -26.63
CA PHE A 224 -23.75 5.05 -28.00
C PHE A 224 -25.09 5.79 -27.95
N ILE A 225 -25.07 7.04 -28.43
CA ILE A 225 -26.23 7.93 -28.56
C ILE A 225 -26.67 7.91 -30.02
#